data_AF-A0AAD6JN74-F1
#
_entry.id   AF-A0AAD6JN74-F1
#
_cell.length_a   1.000
_cell.length_b   1.000
_cell.length_c   1.000
_cell.angle_alpha   90.00
_cell.angle_beta   90.00
_cell.angle_gamma   90.00
#
_symmetry.space_group_name_H-M   'P 1'
#
loop_
_entity.id
_entity.type
_entity.pdbx_description
1 polymer ?
#
loop_
_entity_poly.entity_id
_entity_poly.type
_entity_poly.pdbx_seq_one_letter_code
_entity_poly.pdbx_strand_id
1 'polypeptide(L)'
;MSMVQSYRHHQLKKGEHQHAGEDDMLSLMCAANSGYFKRSRPKLFSLLILSLLSCCLILGSHLFCSSSALSLLYSFGGESDELAANVKAKAFLCSSISNGTICCDRRSIRSDVCVMKGDVRTSSASSSVFLYTSKSTHAVIKNVSSLADKNEVLRHEKVKPYTRKWETSVMDTIDELDLIVKTEKNPNNHHCDVTHDVPAVFFSTGGYTGNVYHEFNDGLLPLFITSQHFKKKVVFVILEYHDWWIMKYGDILSHLSDYPAIDFSGDKRTHCFPEAIVGLRIHDELTVDPSLMHGNKTIVDFRNVLDLAYLPRVKSLLEESGAQEKLNQKAHSSSSDIRGEVHDATLKRPKLVILSRNGSRAITNEDLLVKMAEEIGFQVEVLRPERTTELARIYGALNSSEVMIGVHGAAMTHFLFMRPGSVFIQVIPLGTEWAADAYYGEPARKLGLKYIGYQILPRESSLYDKYDRNDPVLRDPQSVSDKGWQYTKSIYLDNQNVRINLRRFQKRLLRAYIYTIAKKNRRSHLQSQ
;
A
#
# COMPACT_ATOMS: atom_id res chain seq x y z
N MET A 1 45.30 -7.94 -60.86
CA MET A 1 43.92 -7.84 -61.37
C MET A 1 43.08 -7.32 -60.21
N SER A 2 43.03 -6.00 -60.03
CA SER A 2 41.92 -5.08 -60.43
C SER A 2 40.64 -5.39 -59.66
N MET A 3 39.94 -4.48 -58.99
CA MET A 3 39.94 -3.00 -58.98
C MET A 3 39.07 -2.60 -57.75
N VAL A 4 39.58 -1.89 -56.74
CA VAL A 4 39.36 -0.46 -56.46
C VAL A 4 37.95 0.06 -56.80
N GLN A 5 37.18 0.50 -55.81
CA GLN A 5 36.70 1.90 -55.74
C GLN A 5 36.09 2.29 -54.38
N SER A 6 36.63 3.40 -53.88
CA SER A 6 36.20 4.22 -52.73
C SER A 6 35.07 5.18 -53.14
N TYR A 7 34.29 5.70 -52.18
CA TYR A 7 33.99 7.13 -51.90
C TYR A 7 32.75 7.22 -50.98
N ARG A 8 32.86 7.60 -49.70
CA ARG A 8 32.89 8.95 -49.08
C ARG A 8 31.58 9.78 -49.18
N HIS A 9 30.95 9.96 -48.01
CA HIS A 9 30.11 11.06 -47.49
C HIS A 9 29.29 11.98 -48.41
N HIS A 10 27.99 12.12 -48.08
CA HIS A 10 27.36 13.43 -47.84
C HIS A 10 26.13 13.33 -46.93
N GLN A 11 26.01 14.27 -45.98
CA GLN A 11 24.79 14.58 -45.23
C GLN A 11 23.79 15.35 -46.11
N LEU A 12 22.48 15.14 -45.94
CA LEU A 12 21.47 16.09 -45.42
C LEU A 12 20.02 15.77 -45.85
N LYS A 13 19.13 15.96 -44.86
CA LYS A 13 17.69 16.33 -44.92
C LYS A 13 16.61 15.29 -45.25
N LYS A 14 15.88 14.98 -44.16
CA LYS A 14 14.44 15.21 -43.92
C LYS A 14 13.46 14.60 -44.94
N GLY A 15 12.79 13.53 -44.52
CA GLY A 15 11.51 13.06 -45.04
C GLY A 15 10.69 12.49 -43.88
N GLU A 16 9.48 13.02 -43.71
CA GLU A 16 8.46 12.56 -42.77
C GLU A 16 8.07 11.10 -43.05
N HIS A 17 7.84 10.31 -42.00
CA HIS A 17 6.74 9.33 -41.98
C HIS A 17 6.42 8.88 -40.54
N GLN A 18 5.12 8.67 -40.35
CA GLN A 18 4.38 8.31 -39.14
C GLN A 18 4.51 6.83 -38.76
N HIS A 19 4.12 6.53 -37.50
CA HIS A 19 3.79 5.22 -36.89
C HIS A 19 4.98 4.25 -36.68
N ALA A 20 5.11 3.45 -35.62
CA ALA A 20 4.34 3.08 -34.41
C ALA A 20 5.40 2.64 -33.35
N GLY A 21 5.20 2.68 -32.04
CA GLY A 21 4.30 1.83 -31.25
C GLY A 21 5.13 0.79 -30.48
N GLU A 22 5.28 0.96 -29.17
CA GLU A 22 5.70 -0.08 -28.20
C GLU A 22 4.84 0.08 -26.93
N ASP A 23 3.59 -0.36 -27.06
CA ASP A 23 2.69 -0.74 -25.97
C ASP A 23 2.18 -2.13 -26.36
N ASP A 24 2.87 -3.19 -25.93
CA ASP A 24 2.34 -4.55 -26.08
C ASP A 24 2.92 -5.50 -25.03
N MET A 25 2.38 -5.43 -23.81
CA MET A 25 2.34 -6.59 -22.91
C MET A 25 1.11 -6.52 -21.99
N LEU A 26 -0.07 -6.29 -22.57
CA LEU A 26 -1.34 -6.62 -21.90
C LEU A 26 -2.49 -6.75 -22.91
N SER A 27 -2.34 -7.60 -23.92
CA SER A 27 -3.47 -7.98 -24.78
C SER A 27 -3.25 -9.34 -25.43
N LEU A 28 -3.28 -10.39 -24.61
CA LEU A 28 -3.43 -11.76 -25.14
C LEU A 28 -4.46 -12.50 -24.29
N MET A 29 -5.71 -12.43 -24.74
CA MET A 29 -6.74 -13.49 -24.69
C MET A 29 -8.10 -12.89 -25.07
N CYS A 30 -8.22 -12.37 -26.29
CA CYS A 30 -9.51 -12.09 -26.93
C CYS A 30 -9.35 -12.11 -28.46
N ALA A 31 -9.28 -13.30 -29.06
CA ALA A 31 -9.62 -13.48 -30.47
C ALA A 31 -10.02 -14.93 -30.76
N ALA A 32 -11.32 -15.18 -30.83
CA ALA A 32 -11.87 -16.26 -31.66
C ALA A 32 -13.20 -15.80 -32.28
N ASN A 33 -13.09 -15.41 -33.55
CA ASN A 33 -14.07 -15.41 -34.64
C ASN A 33 -15.52 -15.00 -34.40
N SER A 34 -15.85 -13.85 -35.01
CA SER A 34 -17.17 -13.51 -35.55
C SER A 34 -17.54 -14.46 -36.69
N GLY A 35 -18.39 -15.44 -36.41
CA GLY A 35 -19.16 -16.18 -37.41
C GLY A 35 -20.62 -15.73 -37.38
N TYR A 36 -21.11 -15.17 -38.49
CA TYR A 36 -22.51 -14.85 -38.70
C TYR A 36 -23.42 -16.08 -38.47
N PHE A 37 -24.34 -16.02 -37.51
CA PHE A 37 -25.44 -17.01 -37.42
C PHE A 37 -26.81 -16.34 -37.29
N LYS A 38 -27.66 -16.75 -38.23
CA LYS A 38 -29.09 -16.46 -38.36
C LYS A 38 -29.85 -16.84 -37.08
N ARG A 39 -30.74 -15.94 -36.64
CA ARG A 39 -31.65 -16.11 -35.50
C ARG A 39 -32.67 -17.23 -35.80
N SER A 40 -32.60 -18.34 -35.06
CA SER A 40 -33.63 -19.39 -35.03
C SER A 40 -34.25 -19.49 -33.63
N ARG A 41 -35.58 -19.45 -33.54
CA ARG A 41 -36.33 -19.53 -32.27
C ARG A 41 -36.33 -20.99 -31.76
N PRO A 42 -36.05 -21.25 -30.47
CA PRO A 42 -36.21 -22.60 -29.93
C PRO A 42 -37.69 -22.93 -29.69
N LYS A 43 -38.05 -24.19 -29.97
CA LYS A 43 -39.41 -24.76 -29.80
C LYS A 43 -39.72 -24.98 -28.31
N LEU A 44 -40.99 -24.78 -27.94
CA LEU A 44 -41.60 -24.84 -26.59
C LEU A 44 -41.27 -26.08 -25.73
N PHE A 45 -40.70 -27.16 -26.28
CA PHE A 45 -40.40 -28.38 -25.54
C PHE A 45 -39.13 -28.31 -24.66
N SER A 46 -38.18 -27.41 -24.96
CA SER A 46 -36.94 -27.26 -24.15
C SER A 46 -37.18 -26.60 -22.78
N LEU A 47 -38.21 -25.75 -22.67
CA LEU A 47 -38.56 -25.06 -21.43
C LEU A 47 -39.25 -25.98 -20.39
N LEU A 48 -39.89 -27.06 -20.83
CA LEU A 48 -40.56 -28.02 -19.95
C LEU A 48 -39.57 -28.90 -19.17
N ILE A 49 -38.44 -29.28 -19.78
CA ILE A 49 -37.42 -30.15 -19.15
C ILE A 49 -36.62 -29.39 -18.08
N LEU A 50 -36.35 -28.09 -18.30
CA LEU A 50 -35.66 -27.24 -17.32
C LEU A 50 -36.53 -26.93 -16.08
N SER A 51 -37.87 -26.93 -16.21
CA SER A 51 -38.79 -26.73 -15.08
C SER A 51 -38.84 -27.95 -14.13
N LEU A 52 -38.72 -29.17 -14.67
CA LEU A 52 -38.76 -30.40 -13.89
C LEU A 52 -37.46 -30.64 -13.11
N LEU A 53 -36.31 -30.19 -13.62
CA LEU A 53 -35.02 -30.24 -12.89
C LEU A 53 -34.94 -29.21 -11.75
N SER A 54 -35.68 -28.10 -11.86
CA SER A 54 -35.78 -27.08 -10.80
C SER A 54 -36.59 -27.57 -9.59
N CYS A 55 -37.66 -28.36 -9.82
CA CYS A 55 -38.50 -28.87 -8.73
C CYS A 55 -37.85 -29.96 -7.86
N CYS A 56 -36.81 -30.65 -8.34
CA CYS A 56 -36.12 -31.68 -7.55
C CYS A 56 -35.07 -31.13 -6.59
N LEU A 57 -34.63 -29.87 -6.74
CA LEU A 57 -33.62 -29.25 -5.87
C LEU A 57 -34.22 -28.42 -4.71
N ILE A 58 -35.54 -28.20 -4.71
CA ILE A 58 -36.24 -27.43 -3.67
C ILE A 58 -36.75 -28.34 -2.52
N LEU A 59 -36.90 -29.65 -2.75
CA LEU A 59 -37.35 -30.61 -1.72
C LEU A 59 -36.22 -31.31 -0.95
N GLY A 60 -34.95 -31.13 -1.33
CA GLY A 60 -33.81 -31.80 -0.71
C GLY A 60 -33.17 -31.06 0.48
N SER A 61 -33.48 -29.78 0.69
CA SER A 61 -32.81 -28.93 1.69
C SER A 61 -33.56 -28.82 3.03
N HIS A 62 -34.69 -29.51 3.19
CA HIS A 62 -35.48 -29.50 4.43
C HIS A 62 -35.15 -30.61 5.44
N LEU A 63 -34.08 -31.40 5.24
CA LEU A 63 -33.77 -32.55 6.10
C LEU A 63 -32.54 -32.44 7.01
N PHE A 64 -31.76 -31.36 6.97
CA PHE A 64 -30.66 -31.17 7.94
C PHE A 64 -30.54 -29.71 8.37
N CYS A 65 -31.49 -29.27 9.21
CA CYS A 65 -31.36 -28.09 10.04
C CYS A 65 -31.53 -28.50 11.51
N SER A 66 -30.43 -28.49 12.25
CA SER A 66 -30.35 -28.27 13.70
C SER A 66 -28.91 -27.75 13.93
N SER A 67 -28.64 -26.54 14.41
CA SER A 67 -29.34 -25.78 15.44
C SER A 67 -29.19 -24.27 15.23
N SER A 68 -30.23 -23.55 15.60
CA SER A 68 -30.32 -22.10 15.68
C SER A 68 -29.50 -21.50 16.82
N ALA A 69 -28.81 -20.38 16.56
CA ALA A 69 -28.78 -19.18 17.41
C ALA A 69 -27.98 -18.08 16.66
N LEU A 70 -28.68 -17.14 16.02
CA LEU A 70 -28.76 -15.74 16.44
C LEU A 70 -27.41 -15.02 16.65
N SER A 71 -27.07 -14.19 15.67
CA SER A 71 -26.86 -12.74 15.82
C SER A 71 -26.34 -12.23 17.17
N LEU A 72 -25.07 -11.85 17.23
CA LEU A 72 -24.62 -10.81 18.16
C LEU A 72 -23.71 -9.81 17.46
N LEU A 73 -24.27 -8.60 17.35
CA LEU A 73 -23.65 -7.32 17.04
C LEU A 73 -22.46 -7.06 17.99
N TYR A 74 -21.30 -6.67 17.46
CA TYR A 74 -20.20 -6.20 18.30
C TYR A 74 -20.30 -4.68 18.50
N SER A 75 -20.70 -4.31 19.72
CA SER A 75 -20.71 -2.96 20.24
C SER A 75 -19.36 -2.61 20.86
N PHE A 76 -18.86 -1.41 20.61
CA PHE A 76 -17.75 -0.78 21.33
C PHE A 76 -18.26 -0.24 22.68
N GLY A 77 -17.53 -0.50 23.78
CA GLY A 77 -17.56 0.33 24.99
C GLY A 77 -17.45 -0.40 26.34
N GLY A 78 -16.33 -0.17 27.03
CA GLY A 78 -16.28 0.18 28.47
C GLY A 78 -16.12 -0.92 29.54
N GLU A 79 -14.87 -1.04 30.05
CA GLU A 79 -14.45 -1.20 31.47
C GLU A 79 -14.89 -2.44 32.28
N SER A 80 -14.16 -2.99 33.26
CA SER A 80 -12.83 -2.80 33.89
C SER A 80 -12.58 -4.03 34.79
N ASP A 81 -11.36 -4.16 35.34
CA ASP A 81 -10.95 -5.09 36.42
C ASP A 81 -10.58 -6.55 36.09
N GLU A 82 -9.52 -6.72 35.28
CA GLU A 82 -8.54 -7.80 35.51
C GLU A 82 -7.12 -7.39 35.05
N LEU A 83 -6.79 -6.12 35.29
CA LEU A 83 -5.56 -5.45 34.88
C LEU A 83 -4.55 -5.45 36.03
N ALA A 84 -3.79 -6.53 36.21
CA ALA A 84 -2.57 -6.46 37.04
C ALA A 84 -1.46 -7.45 36.66
N ALA A 85 -1.78 -8.58 35.99
CA ALA A 85 -0.76 -9.61 35.72
C ALA A 85 -0.26 -9.69 34.27
N ASN A 86 -0.90 -9.00 33.31
CA ASN A 86 -0.63 -9.18 31.87
C ASN A 86 0.17 -8.03 31.22
N VAL A 87 0.76 -7.14 32.02
CA VAL A 87 1.49 -5.93 31.57
C VAL A 87 3.01 -6.14 31.49
N LYS A 88 3.48 -7.38 31.56
CA LYS A 88 4.85 -7.73 31.14
C LYS A 88 4.80 -8.02 29.65
N ALA A 89 5.16 -7.02 28.84
CA ALA A 89 5.48 -7.06 27.41
C ALA A 89 4.94 -8.30 26.67
N LYS A 90 3.92 -8.14 25.80
CA LYS A 90 3.56 -9.16 24.80
C LYS A 90 4.77 -9.38 23.87
N ALA A 91 5.73 -10.16 24.33
CA ALA A 91 6.84 -10.64 23.55
C ALA A 91 6.24 -11.43 22.39
N PHE A 92 6.61 -11.07 21.16
CA PHE A 92 6.15 -11.79 19.98
C PHE A 92 6.46 -13.28 20.13
N LEU A 93 5.55 -14.16 19.67
CA LEU A 93 5.57 -15.61 19.95
C LEU A 93 6.88 -16.33 19.52
N CYS A 94 7.70 -15.69 18.69
CA CYS A 94 8.98 -16.22 18.22
C CYS A 94 10.19 -15.32 18.57
N SER A 95 10.05 -14.38 19.52
CA SER A 95 11.12 -13.42 19.86
C SER A 95 12.27 -13.99 20.70
N SER A 96 12.06 -15.14 21.37
CA SER A 96 13.01 -15.74 22.33
C SER A 96 13.49 -17.14 21.92
N ILE A 97 13.43 -17.49 20.64
CA ILE A 97 13.86 -18.81 20.17
C ILE A 97 15.38 -19.00 20.26
N SER A 98 15.82 -20.22 20.52
CA SER A 98 17.23 -20.59 20.62
C SER A 98 17.87 -20.80 19.24
N ASN A 99 19.20 -20.66 19.15
CA ASN A 99 19.93 -20.99 17.93
C ASN A 99 19.70 -22.46 17.52
N GLY A 100 19.63 -22.71 16.21
CA GLY A 100 19.31 -24.00 15.63
C GLY A 100 17.82 -24.36 15.64
N THR A 101 16.93 -23.40 15.93
CA THR A 101 15.47 -23.64 15.95
C THR A 101 14.70 -22.70 15.03
N ILE A 102 13.48 -23.14 14.68
CA ILE A 102 12.49 -22.39 13.90
C ILE A 102 11.18 -22.28 14.68
N CYS A 103 10.53 -21.12 14.58
CA CYS A 103 9.20 -20.86 15.12
C CYS A 103 8.34 -20.13 14.09
N CYS A 104 7.07 -20.50 13.97
CA CYS A 104 6.12 -19.87 13.06
C CYS A 104 4.89 -19.39 13.83
N ASP A 105 4.65 -18.08 13.85
CA ASP A 105 3.41 -17.50 14.35
C ASP A 105 2.40 -17.39 13.21
N ARG A 106 1.35 -18.21 13.28
CA ARG A 106 0.25 -18.27 12.30
C ARG A 106 -1.09 -17.80 12.86
N ARG A 107 -1.10 -17.19 14.05
CA ARG A 107 -2.35 -16.78 14.73
C ARG A 107 -3.00 -15.57 14.08
N SER A 108 -2.22 -14.73 13.42
CA SER A 108 -2.74 -13.60 12.69
C SER A 108 -3.57 -14.09 11.50
N ILE A 109 -4.73 -13.49 11.33
CA ILE A 109 -5.54 -13.65 10.10
C ILE A 109 -4.87 -12.96 8.91
N ARG A 110 -3.93 -12.05 9.18
CA ARG A 110 -3.35 -11.17 8.18
C ARG A 110 -2.07 -11.68 7.55
N SER A 111 -1.21 -12.32 8.32
CA SER A 111 0.06 -12.86 7.83
C SER A 111 0.55 -14.03 8.67
N ASP A 112 1.38 -14.86 8.06
CA ASP A 112 2.22 -15.82 8.77
C ASP A 112 3.64 -15.25 8.89
N VAL A 113 4.26 -15.43 10.05
CA VAL A 113 5.65 -14.99 10.28
C VAL A 113 6.44 -16.12 10.91
N CYS A 114 7.49 -16.56 10.23
CA CYS A 114 8.43 -17.55 10.75
C CYS A 114 9.79 -16.93 11.06
N VAL A 115 10.43 -17.38 12.13
CA VAL A 115 11.79 -16.96 12.53
C VAL A 115 12.67 -18.19 12.59
N MET A 116 13.79 -18.15 11.89
CA MET A 116 14.86 -19.16 11.89
C MET A 116 16.11 -18.52 12.47
N LYS A 117 16.72 -19.13 13.48
CA LYS A 117 17.87 -18.54 14.17
C LYS A 117 19.05 -19.51 14.19
N GLY A 118 20.25 -19.04 13.85
CA GLY A 118 21.46 -19.85 13.73
C GLY A 118 22.07 -19.78 12.33
N ASP A 119 22.55 -20.90 11.81
CA ASP A 119 23.16 -20.96 10.49
C ASP A 119 22.07 -21.08 9.41
N VAL A 120 21.58 -19.93 8.94
CA VAL A 120 20.57 -19.84 7.91
C VAL A 120 21.22 -19.64 6.54
N ARG A 121 20.86 -20.45 5.55
CA ARG A 121 21.41 -20.39 4.19
C ARG A 121 20.30 -20.38 3.14
N THR A 122 20.37 -19.47 2.17
CA THR A 122 19.37 -19.36 1.10
C THR A 122 19.66 -20.30 -0.08
N SER A 123 18.59 -20.72 -0.77
CA SER A 123 18.67 -21.37 -2.07
C SER A 123 17.53 -20.89 -2.97
N SER A 124 17.85 -19.95 -3.85
CA SER A 124 16.90 -19.41 -4.82
C SER A 124 16.47 -20.46 -5.86
N ALA A 125 17.36 -21.37 -6.24
CA ALA A 125 17.06 -22.44 -7.19
C ALA A 125 15.97 -23.42 -6.72
N SER A 126 15.77 -23.54 -5.40
CA SER A 126 14.77 -24.44 -4.80
C SER A 126 13.71 -23.70 -4.00
N SER A 127 13.61 -22.37 -4.13
CA SER A 127 12.74 -21.51 -3.33
C SER A 127 12.77 -21.84 -1.84
N SER A 128 13.97 -22.13 -1.31
CA SER A 128 14.15 -22.68 0.02
C SER A 128 15.07 -21.83 0.89
N VAL A 129 14.79 -21.81 2.19
CA VAL A 129 15.68 -21.29 3.22
C VAL A 129 16.00 -22.44 4.18
N PHE A 130 17.29 -22.74 4.34
CA PHE A 130 17.77 -23.84 5.17
C PHE A 130 18.26 -23.32 6.51
N LEU A 131 17.95 -24.04 7.59
CA LEU A 131 18.58 -23.86 8.90
C LEU A 131 19.39 -25.12 9.24
N TYR A 132 20.69 -24.93 9.44
CA TYR A 132 21.58 -25.99 9.87
C TYR A 132 21.72 -26.01 11.39
N THR A 133 21.54 -27.20 11.98
CA THR A 133 21.72 -27.43 13.41
C THR A 133 22.84 -28.43 13.67
N SER A 134 23.63 -28.17 14.72
CA SER A 134 24.70 -29.07 15.17
C SER A 134 24.10 -30.25 15.95
N LYS A 135 24.75 -31.41 15.89
CA LYS A 135 24.32 -32.63 16.59
C LYS A 135 24.21 -32.48 18.12
N SER A 136 24.83 -31.46 18.74
CA SER A 136 24.94 -31.35 20.20
C SER A 136 23.63 -30.95 20.90
N THR A 137 22.72 -30.25 20.21
CA THR A 137 21.48 -29.74 20.81
C THR A 137 20.34 -30.77 20.85
N HIS A 138 20.48 -31.90 20.17
CA HIS A 138 19.43 -32.93 20.03
C HIS A 138 19.68 -34.24 20.80
N ALA A 139 20.76 -34.33 21.58
CA ALA A 139 21.03 -35.51 22.42
C ALA A 139 19.97 -35.76 23.51
N VAL A 140 19.01 -34.84 23.71
CA VAL A 140 17.93 -34.98 24.70
C VAL A 140 16.63 -35.57 24.11
N ILE A 141 16.47 -35.66 22.77
CA ILE A 141 15.13 -35.99 22.18
C ILE A 141 15.06 -37.27 21.35
N LYS A 142 16.16 -37.93 20.95
CA LYS A 142 16.05 -39.22 20.22
C LYS A 142 17.01 -40.27 20.75
N ASN A 143 16.61 -40.93 21.83
CA ASN A 143 16.84 -42.37 21.91
C ASN A 143 15.73 -43.03 21.08
N VAL A 144 16.14 -43.94 20.18
CA VAL A 144 15.36 -44.85 19.33
C VAL A 144 15.43 -44.54 17.80
N SER A 145 15.88 -45.59 17.10
CA SER A 145 15.91 -45.92 15.67
C SER A 145 16.93 -45.26 14.72
N SER A 146 18.12 -45.88 14.71
CA SER A 146 18.75 -46.60 13.59
C SER A 146 18.62 -46.09 12.13
N LEU A 147 19.80 -45.82 11.57
CA LEU A 147 20.31 -46.15 10.22
C LEU A 147 19.51 -45.69 8.98
N ALA A 148 20.18 -44.77 8.28
CA ALA A 148 20.15 -44.51 6.84
C ALA A 148 18.99 -43.68 6.27
N ASP A 149 19.13 -42.36 6.37
CA ASP A 149 18.93 -41.52 5.18
C ASP A 149 19.94 -40.35 5.11
N LYS A 150 20.35 -40.01 3.88
CA LYS A 150 21.25 -38.89 3.58
C LYS A 150 20.44 -37.59 3.70
N ASN A 151 20.90 -36.63 4.51
CA ASN A 151 20.21 -35.36 4.77
C ASN A 151 18.82 -35.49 5.45
N GLU A 152 18.77 -36.00 6.69
CA GLU A 152 17.54 -36.03 7.48
C GLU A 152 16.97 -34.61 7.66
N VAL A 153 15.84 -34.35 7.02
CA VAL A 153 15.02 -33.16 7.23
C VAL A 153 14.34 -33.30 8.59
N LEU A 154 14.70 -32.42 9.52
CA LEU A 154 14.16 -32.46 10.89
C LEU A 154 12.80 -31.78 10.98
N ARG A 155 12.60 -30.73 10.19
CA ARG A 155 11.36 -29.96 10.13
C ARG A 155 11.26 -29.24 8.78
N HIS A 156 10.04 -29.13 8.28
CA HIS A 156 9.73 -28.46 7.02
C HIS A 156 8.47 -27.62 7.23
N GLU A 157 8.55 -26.32 6.95
CA GLU A 157 7.44 -25.39 6.97
C GLU A 157 7.30 -24.72 5.60
N LYS A 158 6.08 -24.32 5.26
CA LYS A 158 5.75 -23.59 4.03
C LYS A 158 5.14 -22.24 4.36
N VAL A 159 5.60 -21.18 3.71
CA VAL A 159 5.16 -19.80 3.98
C VAL A 159 5.11 -18.99 2.70
N LYS A 160 4.00 -18.27 2.50
CA LYS A 160 3.88 -17.20 1.52
C LYS A 160 4.01 -15.86 2.24
N PRO A 161 5.12 -15.12 2.11
CA PRO A 161 5.46 -14.01 3.00
C PRO A 161 4.78 -12.69 2.56
N TYR A 162 3.44 -12.68 2.59
CA TYR A 162 2.59 -11.55 2.20
C TYR A 162 1.46 -11.31 3.22
N THR A 163 1.03 -10.05 3.39
CA THR A 163 0.15 -9.64 4.50
C THR A 163 -1.34 -9.62 4.16
N ARG A 164 -1.78 -10.52 3.27
CA ARG A 164 -3.17 -10.73 2.87
C ARG A 164 -3.60 -12.19 3.03
N LYS A 165 -3.12 -12.87 4.08
CA LYS A 165 -3.33 -14.32 4.31
C LYS A 165 -4.79 -14.78 4.17
N TRP A 166 -5.76 -13.93 4.53
CA TRP A 166 -7.19 -14.24 4.45
C TRP A 166 -7.75 -14.25 3.02
N GLU A 167 -7.02 -13.70 2.04
CA GLU A 167 -7.49 -13.50 0.68
C GLU A 167 -6.86 -14.53 -0.27
N THR A 168 -7.47 -15.70 -0.36
CA THR A 168 -6.96 -16.85 -1.11
C THR A 168 -6.57 -16.51 -2.54
N SER A 169 -7.41 -15.78 -3.28
CA SER A 169 -7.14 -15.45 -4.69
C SER A 169 -5.88 -14.63 -4.90
N VAL A 170 -5.51 -13.78 -3.93
CA VAL A 170 -4.28 -13.00 -3.99
C VAL A 170 -3.12 -13.86 -3.51
N MET A 171 -3.30 -14.60 -2.42
CA MET A 171 -2.27 -15.50 -1.90
C MET A 171 -1.88 -16.59 -2.91
N ASP A 172 -2.78 -17.01 -3.79
CA ASP A 172 -2.49 -17.97 -4.87
C ASP A 172 -1.45 -17.45 -5.87
N THR A 173 -1.32 -16.13 -6.03
CA THR A 173 -0.31 -15.51 -6.90
C THR A 173 1.01 -15.22 -6.18
N ILE A 174 1.11 -15.47 -4.87
CA ILE A 174 2.31 -15.20 -4.07
C ILE A 174 3.22 -16.42 -4.07
N ASP A 175 4.50 -16.20 -4.32
CA ASP A 175 5.53 -17.24 -4.26
C ASP A 175 5.64 -17.83 -2.84
N GLU A 176 5.73 -19.15 -2.77
CA GLU A 176 5.89 -19.90 -1.52
C GLU A 176 7.35 -20.24 -1.25
N LEU A 177 7.79 -20.06 -0.01
CA LEU A 177 9.10 -20.49 0.47
C LEU A 177 8.98 -21.77 1.30
N ASP A 178 9.91 -22.69 1.04
CA ASP A 178 10.16 -23.86 1.87
C ASP A 178 11.22 -23.56 2.93
N LEU A 179 10.84 -23.65 4.20
CA LEU A 179 11.74 -23.44 5.35
C LEU A 179 12.13 -24.79 5.93
N ILE A 180 13.40 -25.18 5.79
CA ILE A 180 13.84 -26.55 6.00
C ILE A 180 14.95 -26.61 7.04
N VAL A 181 14.73 -27.34 8.13
CA VAL A 181 15.76 -27.58 9.16
C VAL A 181 16.49 -28.89 8.86
N LYS A 182 17.82 -28.84 8.81
CA LYS A 182 18.69 -29.99 8.53
C LYS A 182 19.77 -30.14 9.58
N THR A 183 20.18 -31.39 9.83
CA THR A 183 21.39 -31.66 10.63
C THR A 183 22.64 -31.48 9.76
N GLU A 184 23.58 -30.65 10.20
CA GLU A 184 24.85 -30.50 9.49
C GLU A 184 25.72 -31.74 9.72
N LYS A 185 25.93 -32.55 8.67
CA LYS A 185 26.81 -33.73 8.70
C LYS A 185 28.19 -33.46 8.09
N ASN A 186 28.33 -32.44 7.23
CA ASN A 186 29.58 -32.12 6.55
C ASN A 186 29.66 -30.59 6.27
N PRO A 187 30.53 -29.84 6.97
CA PRO A 187 30.59 -28.38 6.85
C PRO A 187 31.02 -27.88 5.46
N ASN A 188 31.71 -28.72 4.68
CA ASN A 188 32.24 -28.37 3.37
C ASN A 188 31.23 -28.47 2.22
N ASN A 189 30.00 -28.95 2.45
CA ASN A 189 29.16 -29.32 1.31
C ASN A 189 28.36 -28.15 0.71
N HIS A 190 28.07 -27.07 1.46
CA HIS A 190 27.23 -25.95 0.98
C HIS A 190 27.82 -24.61 1.45
N HIS A 191 28.91 -24.15 0.83
CA HIS A 191 29.57 -22.89 1.22
C HIS A 191 28.66 -21.67 0.99
N CYS A 192 28.82 -20.67 1.85
CA CYS A 192 28.19 -19.37 1.69
C CYS A 192 28.94 -18.59 0.61
N ASP A 193 28.25 -18.19 -0.47
CA ASP A 193 28.83 -17.27 -1.46
C ASP A 193 28.93 -15.85 -0.88
N VAL A 194 27.94 -15.48 -0.05
CA VAL A 194 27.88 -14.21 0.66
C VAL A 194 27.48 -14.46 2.10
N THR A 195 28.26 -13.93 3.05
CA THR A 195 27.97 -14.05 4.49
C THR A 195 27.58 -12.68 5.04
N HIS A 196 26.48 -12.65 5.78
CA HIS A 196 25.99 -11.46 6.48
C HIS A 196 26.07 -11.67 7.99
N ASP A 197 26.41 -10.61 8.72
CA ASP A 197 26.47 -10.58 10.19
C ASP A 197 25.19 -10.04 10.84
N VAL A 198 24.18 -9.73 10.03
CA VAL A 198 22.89 -9.16 10.42
C VAL A 198 21.72 -10.06 9.99
N PRO A 199 20.55 -9.96 10.63
CA PRO A 199 19.36 -10.73 10.24
C PRO A 199 18.86 -10.37 8.82
N ALA A 200 18.11 -11.28 8.22
CA ALA A 200 17.34 -11.04 7.01
C ALA A 200 15.84 -11.01 7.28
N VAL A 201 15.11 -10.15 6.56
CA VAL A 201 13.64 -10.14 6.49
C VAL A 201 13.22 -10.47 5.06
N PHE A 202 12.51 -11.58 4.89
CA PHE A 202 11.98 -12.07 3.63
C PHE A 202 10.53 -11.65 3.47
N PHE A 203 10.20 -11.01 2.35
CA PHE A 203 8.84 -10.60 2.03
C PHE A 203 8.56 -10.58 0.53
N SER A 204 7.29 -10.67 0.18
CA SER A 204 6.82 -10.59 -1.20
C SER A 204 6.43 -9.14 -1.55
N THR A 205 6.79 -8.70 -2.76
CA THR A 205 6.20 -7.53 -3.42
C THR A 205 5.30 -7.94 -4.59
N GLY A 206 4.67 -9.11 -4.53
CA GLY A 206 3.65 -9.57 -5.47
C GLY A 206 2.26 -9.01 -5.18
N GLY A 207 1.22 -9.79 -5.48
CA GLY A 207 -0.17 -9.49 -5.10
C GLY A 207 -0.72 -8.19 -5.69
N TYR A 208 -0.95 -7.18 -4.84
CA TYR A 208 -1.53 -5.89 -5.25
C TYR A 208 -0.52 -4.78 -5.56
N THR A 209 0.75 -5.14 -5.70
CA THR A 209 1.81 -4.18 -6.05
C THR A 209 1.47 -3.33 -7.27
N GLY A 210 1.84 -2.04 -7.20
CA GLY A 210 1.44 -1.00 -8.15
C GLY A 210 0.23 -0.17 -7.70
N ASN A 211 -0.47 -0.60 -6.64
CA ASN A 211 -1.48 0.21 -5.95
C ASN A 211 -0.88 0.80 -4.66
N VAL A 212 -0.81 2.14 -4.58
CA VAL A 212 -0.19 2.85 -3.45
C VAL A 212 -0.78 2.52 -2.09
N TYR A 213 -2.06 2.15 -2.01
CA TYR A 213 -2.65 1.68 -0.75
C TYR A 213 -1.95 0.41 -0.28
N HIS A 214 -1.85 -0.60 -1.16
CA HIS A 214 -1.25 -1.88 -0.84
C HIS A 214 0.26 -1.78 -0.68
N GLU A 215 0.94 -0.94 -1.46
CA GLU A 215 2.39 -0.70 -1.31
C GLU A 215 2.73 -0.21 0.11
N PHE A 216 1.89 0.65 0.71
CA PHE A 216 2.07 1.11 2.08
C PHE A 216 1.51 0.13 3.12
N ASN A 217 0.26 -0.31 2.94
CA ASN A 217 -0.47 -1.12 3.92
C ASN A 217 0.07 -2.53 4.05
N ASP A 218 0.42 -3.15 2.92
CA ASP A 218 0.80 -4.55 2.85
C ASP A 218 2.33 -4.72 2.79
N GLY A 219 3.06 -3.67 2.37
CA GLY A 219 4.51 -3.67 2.22
C GLY A 219 5.24 -2.80 3.24
N LEU A 220 5.32 -1.48 2.99
CA LEU A 220 6.24 -0.57 3.67
C LEU A 220 5.98 -0.41 5.17
N LEU A 221 4.71 -0.31 5.57
CA LEU A 221 4.35 -0.13 6.98
C LEU A 221 4.54 -1.44 7.77
N PRO A 222 4.13 -2.63 7.27
CA PRO A 222 4.53 -3.90 7.84
C PRO A 222 6.05 -4.13 7.89
N LEU A 223 6.79 -3.66 6.88
CA LEU A 223 8.24 -3.72 6.87
C LEU A 223 8.84 -2.88 8.01
N PHE A 224 8.35 -1.65 8.23
CA PHE A 224 8.72 -0.82 9.37
C PHE A 224 8.40 -1.50 10.71
N ILE A 225 7.19 -2.05 10.86
CA ILE A 225 6.77 -2.78 12.07
C ILE A 225 7.73 -3.92 12.38
N THR A 226 8.11 -4.67 11.35
CA THR A 226 8.94 -5.86 11.47
C THR A 226 10.41 -5.52 11.75
N SER A 227 10.94 -4.44 11.15
CA SER A 227 12.39 -4.24 11.04
C SER A 227 12.97 -3.08 11.86
N GLN A 228 12.17 -2.09 12.29
CA GLN A 228 12.72 -0.84 12.86
C GLN A 228 13.65 -1.05 14.06
N HIS A 229 13.39 -2.08 14.87
CA HIS A 229 14.15 -2.38 16.07
C HIS A 229 15.60 -2.82 15.79
N PHE A 230 15.88 -3.26 14.56
CA PHE A 230 17.23 -3.57 14.09
C PHE A 230 18.08 -2.33 13.79
N LYS A 231 17.50 -1.11 13.85
CA LYS A 231 18.22 0.15 13.62
C LYS A 231 19.05 0.10 12.33
N LYS A 232 18.41 -0.32 11.22
CA LYS A 232 19.01 -0.48 9.88
C LYS A 232 19.98 -1.66 9.72
N LYS A 233 20.29 -2.41 10.78
CA LYS A 233 21.12 -3.62 10.74
C LYS A 233 20.30 -4.87 10.40
N VAL A 234 19.78 -4.89 9.18
CA VAL A 234 18.94 -5.96 8.65
C VAL A 234 18.99 -5.95 7.13
N VAL A 235 19.01 -7.10 6.49
CA VAL A 235 18.97 -7.23 5.02
C VAL A 235 17.54 -7.54 4.59
N PHE A 236 17.08 -6.90 3.53
CA PHE A 236 15.78 -7.19 2.92
C PHE A 236 15.94 -8.15 1.76
N VAL A 237 15.16 -9.23 1.77
CA VAL A 237 15.17 -10.27 0.73
C VAL A 237 13.77 -10.33 0.13
N ILE A 238 13.66 -10.05 -1.17
CA ILE A 238 12.38 -9.85 -1.85
C ILE A 238 12.16 -10.97 -2.86
N LEU A 239 11.02 -11.65 -2.79
CA LEU A 239 10.69 -12.77 -3.69
C LEU A 239 10.31 -12.27 -5.09
N GLU A 240 9.16 -11.63 -5.23
CA GLU A 240 8.74 -10.99 -6.48
C GLU A 240 9.36 -9.60 -6.63
N TYR A 241 10.68 -9.55 -6.86
CA TYR A 241 11.45 -8.31 -6.97
C TYR A 241 11.10 -7.51 -8.24
N HIS A 242 11.00 -6.18 -8.09
CA HIS A 242 10.73 -5.27 -9.19
C HIS A 242 11.64 -4.04 -9.12
N ASP A 243 12.45 -3.81 -10.16
CA ASP A 243 13.35 -2.65 -10.24
C ASP A 243 12.61 -1.33 -10.03
N TRP A 244 11.46 -1.15 -10.69
CA TRP A 244 10.67 0.07 -10.56
C TRP A 244 10.17 0.31 -9.14
N TRP A 245 9.91 -0.75 -8.37
CA TRP A 245 9.46 -0.64 -6.98
C TRP A 245 10.61 -0.16 -6.10
N ILE A 246 11.82 -0.70 -6.32
CA ILE A 246 13.05 -0.26 -5.66
C ILE A 246 13.40 1.17 -6.04
N MET A 247 13.27 1.56 -7.31
CA MET A 247 13.48 2.95 -7.71
C MET A 247 12.49 3.90 -7.03
N LYS A 248 11.23 3.49 -6.87
CA LYS A 248 10.17 4.33 -6.30
C LYS A 248 10.27 4.45 -4.78
N TYR A 249 10.64 3.37 -4.08
CA TYR A 249 10.62 3.28 -2.63
C TYR A 249 12.00 3.20 -1.98
N GLY A 250 13.07 3.20 -2.77
CA GLY A 250 14.45 3.08 -2.31
C GLY A 250 14.84 4.09 -1.24
N ASP A 251 14.36 5.33 -1.35
CA ASP A 251 14.58 6.36 -0.33
C ASP A 251 14.02 5.93 1.04
N ILE A 252 12.82 5.34 1.10
CA ILE A 252 12.24 4.80 2.34
C ILE A 252 13.07 3.60 2.84
N LEU A 253 13.39 2.66 1.94
CA LEU A 253 14.13 1.44 2.29
C LEU A 253 15.50 1.76 2.88
N SER A 254 16.18 2.79 2.36
CA SER A 254 17.48 3.25 2.85
C SER A 254 17.46 3.75 4.31
N HIS A 255 16.27 4.05 4.85
CA HIS A 255 16.06 4.41 6.25
C HIS A 255 15.62 3.24 7.13
N LEU A 256 15.32 2.08 6.54
CA LEU A 256 14.97 0.85 7.25
C LEU A 256 16.11 -0.19 7.22
N SER A 257 17.02 -0.11 6.26
CA SER A 257 18.20 -0.97 6.10
C SER A 257 19.42 -0.18 5.61
N ASP A 258 20.61 -0.55 6.10
CA ASP A 258 21.91 -0.08 5.59
C ASP A 258 22.44 -0.93 4.41
N TYR A 259 21.71 -1.98 4.03
CA TYR A 259 22.13 -3.00 3.08
C TYR A 259 21.25 -2.93 1.82
N PRO A 260 21.80 -3.24 0.63
CA PRO A 260 20.98 -3.36 -0.57
C PRO A 260 19.97 -4.49 -0.42
N ALA A 261 18.77 -4.29 -0.97
CA ALA A 261 17.77 -5.35 -1.07
C ALA A 261 18.28 -6.46 -2.01
N ILE A 262 17.97 -7.71 -1.67
CA ILE A 262 18.33 -8.88 -2.45
C ILE A 262 17.09 -9.31 -3.25
N ASP A 263 17.25 -9.42 -4.57
CA ASP A 263 16.31 -10.15 -5.43
C ASP A 263 16.51 -11.66 -5.18
N PHE A 264 15.59 -12.26 -4.42
CA PHE A 264 15.71 -13.67 -4.05
C PHE A 264 15.69 -14.59 -5.26
N SER A 265 14.84 -14.30 -6.26
CA SER A 265 14.67 -15.14 -7.43
C SER A 265 15.77 -14.89 -8.47
N GLY A 266 16.24 -13.64 -8.59
CA GLY A 266 17.29 -13.25 -9.53
C GLY A 266 18.72 -13.56 -9.04
N ASP A 267 19.01 -13.42 -7.74
CA ASP A 267 20.32 -13.71 -7.19
C ASP A 267 20.52 -15.22 -6.93
N LYS A 268 21.47 -15.82 -7.66
CA LYS A 268 21.75 -17.27 -7.58
C LYS A 268 22.76 -17.63 -6.49
N ARG A 269 23.35 -16.64 -5.81
CA ARG A 269 24.30 -16.85 -4.74
C ARG A 269 23.61 -17.37 -3.48
N THR A 270 24.28 -18.26 -2.76
CA THR A 270 23.86 -18.67 -1.41
C THR A 270 24.25 -17.59 -0.41
N HIS A 271 23.25 -16.92 0.13
CA HIS A 271 23.41 -15.95 1.21
C HIS A 271 23.23 -16.62 2.56
N CYS A 272 24.12 -16.31 3.50
CA CYS A 272 24.08 -16.84 4.85
C CYS A 272 23.82 -15.74 5.88
N PHE A 273 22.95 -16.04 6.85
CA PHE A 273 22.50 -15.10 7.88
C PHE A 273 22.50 -15.76 9.26
N PRO A 274 22.72 -15.00 10.34
CA PRO A 274 22.55 -15.47 11.72
C PRO A 274 21.06 -15.66 12.10
N GLU A 275 20.15 -15.01 11.39
CA GLU A 275 18.70 -15.07 11.62
C GLU A 275 17.94 -14.71 10.34
N ALA A 276 16.83 -15.39 10.09
CA ALA A 276 15.89 -15.06 9.03
C ALA A 276 14.47 -14.94 9.57
N ILE A 277 13.81 -13.85 9.24
CA ILE A 277 12.40 -13.58 9.52
C ILE A 277 11.67 -13.66 8.18
N VAL A 278 10.76 -14.61 8.03
CA VAL A 278 10.03 -14.87 6.79
C VAL A 278 8.57 -14.47 6.98
N GLY A 279 8.16 -13.41 6.27
CA GLY A 279 6.86 -12.76 6.42
C GLY A 279 6.94 -11.45 7.21
N LEU A 280 5.92 -10.60 7.02
CA LEU A 280 5.83 -9.30 7.67
C LEU A 280 4.74 -9.29 8.76
N ARG A 281 5.00 -8.54 9.82
CA ARG A 281 4.02 -8.24 10.87
C ARG A 281 3.18 -7.03 10.45
N ILE A 282 1.86 -7.17 10.55
CA ILE A 282 0.89 -6.11 10.26
C ILE A 282 -0.09 -6.00 11.43
N HIS A 283 -0.40 -4.78 11.86
CA HIS A 283 -1.31 -4.53 12.98
C HIS A 283 -2.73 -4.31 12.47
N ASP A 284 -2.95 -3.24 11.70
CA ASP A 284 -4.22 -2.90 11.10
C ASP A 284 -4.04 -2.06 9.84
N GLU A 285 -5.14 -1.64 9.22
CA GLU A 285 -5.15 -0.83 8.00
C GLU A 285 -4.40 0.50 8.21
N LEU A 286 -3.21 0.65 7.62
CA LEU A 286 -2.34 1.83 7.71
C LEU A 286 -2.06 2.29 9.15
N THR A 287 -1.99 1.38 10.12
CA THR A 287 -1.72 1.75 11.52
C THR A 287 -0.56 1.01 12.17
N VAL A 288 0.02 1.65 13.19
CA VAL A 288 1.02 1.07 14.07
C VAL A 288 0.46 1.10 15.49
N ASP A 289 0.19 -0.07 16.08
CA ASP A 289 -0.20 -0.21 17.47
C ASP A 289 1.04 -0.11 18.39
N PRO A 290 1.15 0.92 19.24
CA PRO A 290 2.29 1.10 20.12
C PRO A 290 2.43 -0.02 21.16
N SER A 291 1.32 -0.64 21.57
CA SER A 291 1.33 -1.72 22.57
C SER A 291 1.98 -3.00 22.06
N LEU A 292 2.07 -3.14 20.72
CA LEU A 292 2.71 -4.25 20.04
C LEU A 292 4.13 -3.91 19.57
N MET A 293 4.59 -2.66 19.70
CA MET A 293 5.89 -2.24 19.17
C MET A 293 6.99 -2.20 20.22
N HIS A 294 8.18 -2.67 19.85
CA HIS A 294 9.38 -2.40 20.64
C HIS A 294 9.65 -0.89 20.73
N GLY A 295 9.67 -0.35 21.94
CA GLY A 295 9.87 1.08 22.19
C GLY A 295 8.62 1.94 21.94
N ASN A 296 7.42 1.34 21.98
CA ASN A 296 6.12 2.04 21.87
C ASN A 296 6.01 2.92 20.61
N LYS A 297 6.57 2.43 19.49
CA LYS A 297 6.55 3.14 18.22
C LYS A 297 5.14 3.28 17.68
N THR A 298 4.90 4.39 17.00
CA THR A 298 3.60 4.82 16.53
C THR A 298 3.63 5.07 15.02
N ILE A 299 2.48 5.37 14.42
CA ILE A 299 2.41 5.80 13.02
C ILE A 299 3.16 7.12 12.77
N VAL A 300 3.33 7.95 13.81
CA VAL A 300 4.14 9.18 13.74
C VAL A 300 5.63 8.83 13.57
N ASP A 301 6.11 7.74 14.17
CA ASP A 301 7.49 7.28 13.95
C ASP A 301 7.68 6.80 12.50
N PHE A 302 6.69 6.11 11.92
CA PHE A 302 6.73 5.76 10.49
C PHE A 302 6.72 7.02 9.61
N ARG A 303 5.89 8.03 9.93
CA ARG A 303 5.93 9.34 9.27
C ARG A 303 7.34 9.93 9.32
N ASN A 304 8.02 9.87 10.46
CA ASN A 304 9.38 10.42 10.58
C ASN A 304 10.39 9.72 9.66
N VAL A 305 10.19 8.43 9.34
CA VAL A 305 10.98 7.76 8.28
C VAL A 305 10.74 8.42 6.93
N LEU A 306 9.49 8.77 6.60
CA LEU A 306 9.15 9.48 5.36
C LEU A 306 9.77 10.89 5.33
N ASP A 307 9.85 11.57 6.47
CA ASP A 307 10.55 12.86 6.58
C ASP A 307 12.03 12.71 6.23
N LEU A 308 12.70 11.72 6.81
CA LEU A 308 14.11 11.45 6.53
C LEU A 308 14.33 11.10 5.06
N ALA A 309 13.46 10.27 4.47
CA ALA A 309 13.53 9.83 3.09
C ALA A 309 13.40 10.99 2.09
N TYR A 310 12.39 11.85 2.29
CA TYR A 310 11.99 12.79 1.23
C TYR A 310 12.41 14.24 1.46
N LEU A 311 12.65 14.69 2.69
CA LEU A 311 13.05 16.08 2.93
C LEU A 311 14.35 16.48 2.20
N PRO A 312 15.40 15.64 2.11
CA PRO A 312 16.59 15.98 1.34
C PRO A 312 16.26 16.27 -0.13
N ARG A 313 15.51 15.37 -0.78
CA ARG A 313 15.13 15.52 -2.19
C ARG A 313 14.22 16.72 -2.42
N VAL A 314 13.28 16.99 -1.50
CA VAL A 314 12.44 18.20 -1.56
C VAL A 314 13.28 19.48 -1.51
N LYS A 315 14.31 19.55 -0.66
CA LYS A 315 15.19 20.73 -0.60
C LYS A 315 15.91 20.93 -1.94
N SER A 316 16.47 19.87 -2.52
CA SER A 316 17.10 19.93 -3.84
C SER A 316 16.12 20.40 -4.93
N LEU A 317 14.88 19.89 -4.94
CA LEU A 317 13.86 20.32 -5.89
C LEU A 317 13.50 21.81 -5.76
N LEU A 318 13.48 22.34 -4.54
CA LEU A 318 13.24 23.77 -4.29
C LEU A 318 14.41 24.64 -4.75
N GLU A 319 15.65 24.17 -4.57
CA GLU A 319 16.86 24.85 -5.05
C GLU A 319 16.93 24.85 -6.58
N GLU A 320 16.64 23.73 -7.23
CA GLU A 320 16.53 23.60 -8.69
C GLU A 320 15.49 24.59 -9.25
N SER A 321 14.30 24.64 -8.63
CA SER A 321 13.21 25.53 -9.05
C SER A 321 13.57 27.01 -8.83
N GLY A 322 14.13 27.37 -7.68
CA GLY A 322 14.54 28.74 -7.37
C GLY A 322 15.71 29.23 -8.24
N ALA A 323 16.62 28.34 -8.65
CA ALA A 323 17.65 28.66 -9.63
C ALA A 323 17.05 28.93 -11.02
N GLN A 324 16.07 28.13 -11.42
CA GLN A 324 15.36 28.30 -12.69
C GLN A 324 14.56 29.61 -12.74
N GLU A 325 13.88 29.99 -11.66
CA GLU A 325 13.18 31.27 -11.57
C GLU A 325 14.14 32.46 -11.69
N LYS A 326 15.31 32.40 -11.03
CA LYS A 326 16.34 33.44 -11.15
C LYS A 326 16.93 33.53 -12.57
N LEU A 327 17.07 32.41 -13.27
CA LEU A 327 17.47 32.38 -14.68
C LEU A 327 16.40 32.99 -15.58
N ASN A 328 15.13 32.65 -15.39
CA ASN A 328 14.01 33.19 -16.14
C ASN A 328 13.83 34.71 -15.91
N GLN A 329 14.02 35.19 -14.69
CA GLN A 329 13.99 36.62 -14.38
C GLN A 329 15.14 37.39 -15.03
N LYS A 330 16.34 36.80 -15.11
CA LYS A 330 17.48 37.39 -15.85
C LYS A 330 17.28 37.39 -17.37
N ALA A 331 16.51 36.45 -17.91
CA ALA A 331 16.15 36.40 -19.34
C ALA A 331 15.04 37.41 -19.72
N HIS A 332 14.35 38.01 -18.74
CA HIS A 332 13.24 38.96 -18.95
C HIS A 332 13.48 40.35 -18.36
N SER A 333 14.70 40.66 -17.90
CA SER A 333 15.05 41.99 -17.40
C SER A 333 15.36 42.97 -18.52
N SER A 334 14.31 43.52 -19.14
CA SER A 334 14.31 44.85 -19.77
C SER A 334 13.05 45.61 -19.35
N SER A 335 12.93 45.89 -18.05
CA SER A 335 12.40 47.14 -17.48
C SER A 335 12.42 47.02 -15.96
N SER A 336 13.23 47.84 -15.32
CA SER A 336 13.26 47.98 -13.87
C SER A 336 12.20 48.99 -13.46
N ASP A 337 11.15 48.53 -12.77
CA ASP A 337 10.35 49.41 -11.91
C ASP A 337 10.49 48.93 -10.47
N ILE A 338 11.36 49.64 -9.74
CA ILE A 338 11.62 49.45 -8.32
C ILE A 338 10.44 50.07 -7.58
N ARG A 339 9.49 49.23 -7.16
CA ARG A 339 8.63 49.56 -6.02
C ARG A 339 8.98 48.64 -4.88
N GLY A 340 9.62 49.24 -3.86
CA GLY A 340 9.93 48.58 -2.60
C GLY A 340 8.65 48.08 -1.95
N GLU A 341 8.54 46.76 -1.81
CA GLU A 341 7.60 46.16 -0.87
C GLU A 341 8.21 46.32 0.53
N VAL A 342 7.69 47.33 1.23
CA VAL A 342 7.72 47.41 2.69
C VAL A 342 7.22 46.05 3.22
N HIS A 343 8.10 45.36 3.95
CA HIS A 343 7.80 44.11 4.64
C HIS A 343 6.64 44.31 5.63
N ASP A 344 5.41 44.09 5.16
CA ASP A 344 4.34 43.63 6.02
C ASP A 344 4.55 42.12 6.20
N ALA A 345 4.74 41.68 7.43
CA ALA A 345 4.79 40.28 7.83
C ALA A 345 3.39 39.65 7.70
N THR A 346 2.81 39.74 6.50
CA THR A 346 1.49 39.24 6.14
C THR A 346 1.44 37.75 6.42
N LEU A 347 0.48 37.37 7.25
CA LEU A 347 0.15 35.98 7.56
C LEU A 347 0.00 35.18 6.26
N LYS A 348 1.00 34.38 5.90
CA LYS A 348 0.96 33.53 4.70
C LYS A 348 -0.32 32.70 4.71
N ARG A 349 -1.14 32.85 3.65
CA ARG A 349 -2.40 32.13 3.45
C ARG A 349 -2.16 30.62 3.68
N PRO A 350 -3.05 29.92 4.39
CA PRO A 350 -2.92 28.47 4.56
C PRO A 350 -2.98 27.77 3.21
N LYS A 351 -2.08 26.82 2.99
CA LYS A 351 -1.99 26.04 1.77
C LYS A 351 -2.95 24.86 1.85
N LEU A 352 -3.73 24.69 0.78
CA LEU A 352 -4.68 23.61 0.59
C LEU A 352 -4.31 22.85 -0.66
N VAL A 353 -4.18 21.53 -0.54
CA VAL A 353 -3.91 20.65 -1.68
C VAL A 353 -5.16 19.85 -2.02
N ILE A 354 -5.54 19.83 -3.29
CA ILE A 354 -6.57 18.92 -3.82
C ILE A 354 -5.86 17.82 -4.60
N LEU A 355 -6.02 16.57 -4.17
CA LEU A 355 -5.60 15.40 -4.97
C LEU A 355 -6.69 15.11 -6.01
N SER A 356 -6.49 15.64 -7.21
CA SER A 356 -7.34 15.45 -8.37
C SER A 356 -7.21 14.03 -8.91
N ARG A 357 -8.30 13.54 -9.50
CA ARG A 357 -8.38 12.24 -10.14
C ARG A 357 -8.95 12.39 -11.54
N ASN A 358 -8.35 11.67 -12.49
CA ASN A 358 -8.90 11.52 -13.84
C ASN A 358 -9.61 10.16 -13.91
N GLY A 359 -10.78 10.11 -14.55
CA GLY A 359 -11.57 8.88 -14.68
C GLY A 359 -12.59 8.70 -13.55
N SER A 360 -12.50 7.59 -12.82
CA SER A 360 -13.47 7.25 -11.76
C SER A 360 -13.24 8.03 -10.47
N ARG A 361 -14.35 8.35 -9.79
CA ARG A 361 -14.41 9.17 -8.58
C ARG A 361 -13.80 10.56 -8.77
N ALA A 362 -13.89 11.11 -9.98
CA ALA A 362 -13.48 12.48 -10.27
C ALA A 362 -14.47 13.50 -9.69
N ILE A 363 -13.97 14.67 -9.28
CA ILE A 363 -14.79 15.82 -8.90
C ILE A 363 -15.12 16.59 -10.17
N THR A 364 -16.38 16.53 -10.61
CA THR A 364 -16.83 17.10 -11.89
C THR A 364 -16.94 18.63 -11.90
N ASN A 365 -16.90 19.26 -10.73
CA ASN A 365 -16.90 20.71 -10.53
C ASN A 365 -15.71 21.17 -9.66
N GLU A 366 -14.53 20.58 -9.92
CA GLU A 366 -13.30 20.87 -9.18
C GLU A 366 -12.86 22.34 -9.29
N ASP A 367 -13.03 22.94 -10.48
CA ASP A 367 -12.79 24.35 -10.74
C ASP A 367 -13.57 25.27 -9.79
N LEU A 368 -14.84 24.95 -9.54
CA LEU A 368 -15.67 25.70 -8.59
C LEU A 368 -15.27 25.44 -7.14
N LEU A 369 -14.77 24.24 -6.82
CA LEU A 369 -14.22 23.94 -5.50
C LEU A 369 -12.93 24.73 -5.25
N VAL A 370 -12.04 24.81 -6.24
CA VAL A 370 -10.82 25.63 -6.19
C VAL A 370 -11.18 27.09 -5.93
N LYS A 371 -12.07 27.66 -6.75
CA LYS A 371 -12.51 29.05 -6.61
C LYS A 371 -13.08 29.33 -5.22
N MET A 372 -13.93 28.44 -4.70
CA MET A 372 -14.48 28.57 -3.34
C MET A 372 -13.39 28.55 -2.26
N ALA A 373 -12.39 27.67 -2.38
CA ALA A 373 -11.30 27.57 -1.42
C ALA A 373 -10.43 28.83 -1.43
N GLU A 374 -10.17 29.40 -2.60
CA GLU A 374 -9.46 30.68 -2.75
C GLU A 374 -10.26 31.85 -2.16
N GLU A 375 -11.58 31.91 -2.40
CA GLU A 375 -12.48 32.92 -1.82
C GLU A 375 -12.53 32.86 -0.29
N ILE A 376 -12.41 31.66 0.31
CA ILE A 376 -12.28 31.48 1.76
C ILE A 376 -10.93 31.98 2.29
N GLY A 377 -9.91 32.06 1.43
CA GLY A 377 -8.58 32.58 1.77
C GLY A 377 -7.48 31.53 1.81
N PHE A 378 -7.68 30.34 1.25
CA PHE A 378 -6.60 29.36 1.04
C PHE A 378 -5.72 29.73 -0.16
N GLN A 379 -4.46 29.32 -0.11
CA GLN A 379 -3.63 29.15 -1.31
C GLN A 379 -3.83 27.72 -1.81
N VAL A 380 -4.43 27.54 -2.99
CA VAL A 380 -4.82 26.22 -3.49
C VAL A 380 -3.78 25.67 -4.46
N GLU A 381 -3.42 24.40 -4.31
CA GLU A 381 -2.64 23.63 -5.27
C GLU A 381 -3.42 22.37 -5.66
N VAL A 382 -3.57 22.12 -6.95
CA VAL A 382 -4.20 20.90 -7.45
C VAL A 382 -3.11 19.95 -7.93
N LEU A 383 -2.98 18.81 -7.25
CA LEU A 383 -2.04 17.75 -7.63
C LEU A 383 -2.76 16.68 -8.42
N ARG A 384 -2.13 16.22 -9.51
CA ARG A 384 -2.56 15.08 -10.32
C ARG A 384 -1.44 14.03 -10.36
N PRO A 385 -1.29 13.20 -9.32
CA PRO A 385 -0.25 12.18 -9.30
C PRO A 385 -0.44 11.16 -10.41
N GLU A 386 0.62 10.94 -11.19
CA GLU A 386 0.75 9.85 -12.16
C GLU A 386 1.59 8.71 -11.55
N ARG A 387 1.59 7.54 -12.19
CA ARG A 387 2.36 6.37 -11.71
C ARG A 387 3.86 6.65 -11.60
N THR A 388 4.37 7.52 -12.48
CA THR A 388 5.77 7.94 -12.58
C THR A 388 6.06 9.20 -11.76
N THR A 389 5.06 9.81 -11.12
CA THR A 389 5.30 11.00 -10.30
C THR A 389 6.18 10.65 -9.11
N GLU A 390 7.30 11.35 -9.00
CA GLU A 390 8.25 11.22 -7.90
C GLU A 390 7.57 11.46 -6.55
N LEU A 391 7.73 10.52 -5.61
CA LEU A 391 7.08 10.60 -4.30
C LEU A 391 7.54 11.82 -3.50
N ALA A 392 8.79 12.25 -3.65
CA ALA A 392 9.31 13.46 -3.01
C ALA A 392 8.51 14.72 -3.38
N ARG A 393 7.99 14.82 -4.62
CA ARG A 393 7.16 15.96 -5.06
C ARG A 393 5.80 15.97 -4.35
N ILE A 394 5.15 14.80 -4.32
CA ILE A 394 3.86 14.63 -3.62
C ILE A 394 4.04 14.89 -2.12
N TYR A 395 5.10 14.33 -1.54
CA TYR A 395 5.47 14.55 -0.15
C TYR A 395 5.72 16.04 0.14
N GLY A 396 6.51 16.75 -0.67
CA GLY A 396 6.78 18.17 -0.47
C GLY A 396 5.51 19.03 -0.50
N ALA A 397 4.61 18.76 -1.44
CA ALA A 397 3.34 19.48 -1.55
C ALA A 397 2.40 19.24 -0.36
N LEU A 398 2.28 17.99 0.12
CA LEU A 398 1.41 17.64 1.25
C LEU A 398 2.02 17.94 2.62
N ASN A 399 3.33 17.79 2.78
CA ASN A 399 4.04 18.12 4.01
C ASN A 399 4.00 19.64 4.27
N SER A 400 4.03 20.45 3.21
CA SER A 400 3.90 21.91 3.29
C SER A 400 2.45 22.40 3.43
N SER A 401 1.44 21.56 3.25
CA SER A 401 0.03 21.96 3.31
C SER A 401 -0.60 21.83 4.69
N GLU A 402 -1.61 22.66 4.95
CA GLU A 402 -2.43 22.63 6.15
C GLU A 402 -3.72 21.85 5.93
N VAL A 403 -4.19 21.75 4.68
CA VAL A 403 -5.39 21.00 4.31
C VAL A 403 -5.12 20.13 3.08
N MET A 404 -5.56 18.88 3.12
CA MET A 404 -5.64 17.99 1.96
C MET A 404 -7.11 17.65 1.71
N ILE A 405 -7.53 17.70 0.44
CA ILE A 405 -8.83 17.23 -0.04
C ILE A 405 -8.61 16.13 -1.07
N GLY A 406 -9.41 15.07 -1.02
CA GLY A 406 -9.54 14.16 -2.13
C GLY A 406 -10.69 13.18 -1.99
N VAL A 407 -11.02 12.49 -3.08
CA VAL A 407 -12.08 11.49 -3.10
C VAL A 407 -11.52 10.11 -2.73
N HIS A 408 -12.26 9.37 -1.91
CA HIS A 408 -11.90 8.05 -1.42
C HIS A 408 -11.27 7.13 -2.48
N GLY A 409 -10.11 6.57 -2.15
CA GLY A 409 -9.37 5.58 -2.94
C GLY A 409 -7.89 5.66 -2.65
N ALA A 410 -7.09 4.83 -3.33
CA ALA A 410 -5.69 4.57 -2.97
C ALA A 410 -4.83 5.83 -2.81
N ALA A 411 -5.02 6.85 -3.63
CA ALA A 411 -4.27 8.11 -3.52
C ALA A 411 -4.45 8.83 -2.16
N MET A 412 -5.47 8.47 -1.37
CA MET A 412 -5.67 9.01 -0.03
C MET A 412 -4.61 8.52 0.96
N THR A 413 -3.91 7.41 0.69
CA THR A 413 -2.75 6.95 1.49
C THR A 413 -1.69 8.03 1.68
N HIS A 414 -1.57 8.97 0.73
CA HIS A 414 -0.67 10.12 0.87
C HIS A 414 -1.02 11.07 2.02
N PHE A 415 -2.12 10.88 2.76
CA PHE A 415 -2.33 11.55 4.05
C PHE A 415 -1.14 11.33 5.00
N LEU A 416 -0.43 10.19 4.87
CA LEU A 416 0.80 9.89 5.62
C LEU A 416 1.93 10.90 5.38
N PHE A 417 1.88 11.70 4.32
CA PHE A 417 2.85 12.75 4.04
C PHE A 417 2.51 14.07 4.73
N MET A 418 1.29 14.21 5.26
CA MET A 418 0.88 15.42 5.98
C MET A 418 1.51 15.50 7.37
N ARG A 419 1.70 16.73 7.85
CA ARG A 419 2.16 16.97 9.22
C ARG A 419 1.05 16.75 10.24
N PRO A 420 1.36 16.19 11.42
CA PRO A 420 0.42 16.15 12.53
C PRO A 420 -0.23 17.52 12.84
N GLY A 421 -1.53 17.46 13.08
CA GLY A 421 -2.42 18.60 13.26
C GLY A 421 -2.79 19.33 11.97
N SER A 422 -2.48 18.82 10.78
CA SER A 422 -3.11 19.30 9.53
C SER A 422 -4.51 18.69 9.38
N VAL A 423 -5.30 19.19 8.43
CA VAL A 423 -6.68 18.73 8.17
C VAL A 423 -6.70 17.83 6.94
N PHE A 424 -7.33 16.67 7.07
CA PHE A 424 -7.59 15.77 5.94
C PHE A 424 -9.10 15.66 5.71
N ILE A 425 -9.56 16.16 4.55
CA ILE A 425 -10.95 16.09 4.12
C ILE A 425 -11.09 15.01 3.06
N GLN A 426 -11.79 13.94 3.41
CA GLN A 426 -12.08 12.85 2.48
C GLN A 426 -13.50 12.99 1.96
N VAL A 427 -13.66 13.13 0.64
CA VAL A 427 -14.97 13.00 -0.02
C VAL A 427 -15.27 11.51 -0.12
N ILE A 428 -16.40 11.10 0.45
CA ILE A 428 -16.81 9.70 0.60
C ILE A 428 -17.96 9.43 -0.40
N PRO A 429 -17.69 8.70 -1.50
CA PRO A 429 -18.72 8.26 -2.43
C PRO A 429 -19.75 7.33 -1.78
N LEU A 430 -20.91 7.16 -2.42
CA LEU A 430 -21.92 6.18 -1.97
C LEU A 430 -21.30 4.79 -1.85
N GLY A 431 -21.74 4.00 -0.86
CA GLY A 431 -21.30 2.61 -0.68
C GLY A 431 -19.86 2.44 -0.17
N THR A 432 -19.20 3.51 0.28
CA THR A 432 -17.79 3.46 0.74
C THR A 432 -17.57 3.99 2.16
N GLU A 433 -18.64 4.15 2.94
CA GLU A 433 -18.58 4.82 4.25
C GLU A 433 -17.72 4.09 5.27
N TRP A 434 -17.98 2.78 5.46
CA TRP A 434 -17.20 1.96 6.38
C TRP A 434 -15.72 1.91 5.95
N ALA A 435 -15.47 1.74 4.66
CA ALA A 435 -14.11 1.65 4.09
C ALA A 435 -13.37 2.98 4.21
N ALA A 436 -14.06 4.12 4.10
CA ALA A 436 -13.45 5.42 4.25
C ALA A 436 -12.90 5.64 5.66
N ASP A 437 -13.68 5.32 6.69
CA ASP A 437 -13.23 5.48 8.06
C ASP A 437 -12.17 4.43 8.45
N ALA A 438 -12.38 3.16 8.09
CA ALA A 438 -11.44 2.08 8.40
C ALA A 438 -10.07 2.27 7.73
N TYR A 439 -10.03 2.59 6.43
CA TYR A 439 -8.76 2.66 5.67
C TYR A 439 -8.02 3.97 5.84
N TYR A 440 -8.72 5.08 6.13
CA TYR A 440 -8.10 6.40 6.13
C TYR A 440 -8.52 7.29 7.29
N GLY A 441 -9.76 7.20 7.77
CA GLY A 441 -10.24 8.02 8.88
C GLY A 441 -9.53 7.72 10.20
N GLU A 442 -9.58 6.47 10.65
CA GLU A 442 -8.96 6.01 11.89
C GLU A 442 -7.42 6.16 11.84
N PRO A 443 -6.74 5.75 10.75
CA PRO A 443 -5.31 6.00 10.57
C PRO A 443 -4.92 7.47 10.59
N ALA A 444 -5.69 8.35 9.93
CA ALA A 444 -5.43 9.79 9.95
C ALA A 444 -5.55 10.39 11.36
N ARG A 445 -6.51 9.95 12.16
CA ARG A 445 -6.65 10.38 13.56
C ARG A 445 -5.46 9.90 14.40
N LYS A 446 -5.01 8.65 14.23
CA LYS A 446 -3.80 8.10 14.89
C LYS A 446 -2.53 8.86 14.50
N LEU A 447 -2.43 9.34 13.27
CA LEU A 447 -1.34 10.23 12.83
C LEU A 447 -1.42 11.65 13.43
N GLY A 448 -2.53 11.97 14.09
CA GLY A 448 -2.77 13.29 14.68
C GLY A 448 -3.35 14.30 13.70
N LEU A 449 -3.92 13.86 12.57
CA LEU A 449 -4.64 14.74 11.64
C LEU A 449 -6.07 15.01 12.13
N LYS A 450 -6.59 16.19 11.77
CA LYS A 450 -8.01 16.48 11.88
C LYS A 450 -8.74 15.88 10.68
N TYR A 451 -9.29 14.68 10.84
CA TYR A 451 -10.08 14.02 9.80
C TYR A 451 -11.50 14.62 9.67
N ILE A 452 -11.94 14.82 8.43
CA ILE A 452 -13.30 15.26 8.07
C ILE A 452 -13.81 14.39 6.91
N GLY A 453 -14.70 13.45 7.20
CA GLY A 453 -15.45 12.72 6.18
C GLY A 453 -16.60 13.57 5.61
N TYR A 454 -16.61 13.79 4.29
CA TYR A 454 -17.72 14.39 3.55
C TYR A 454 -18.46 13.31 2.77
N GLN A 455 -19.47 12.71 3.41
CA GLN A 455 -20.38 11.78 2.77
C GLN A 455 -21.29 12.53 1.78
N ILE A 456 -21.21 12.10 0.53
CA ILE A 456 -22.02 12.66 -0.54
C ILE A 456 -23.47 12.18 -0.42
N LEU A 457 -24.41 13.00 -0.88
CA LEU A 457 -25.79 12.61 -1.07
C LEU A 457 -25.94 11.92 -2.44
N PRO A 458 -27.02 11.13 -2.65
CA PRO A 458 -27.29 10.55 -3.96
C PRO A 458 -27.21 11.56 -5.10
N ARG A 459 -27.78 12.76 -4.93
CA ARG A 459 -27.77 13.84 -5.94
C ARG A 459 -26.39 14.42 -6.27
N GLU A 460 -25.37 14.13 -5.47
CA GLU A 460 -23.99 14.51 -5.74
C GLU A 460 -23.22 13.39 -6.46
N SER A 461 -23.83 12.21 -6.62
CA SER A 461 -23.25 11.08 -7.35
C SER A 461 -23.73 11.07 -8.79
N SER A 462 -22.84 10.78 -9.74
CA SER A 462 -23.22 10.51 -11.13
C SER A 462 -24.11 9.27 -11.29
N LEU A 463 -24.23 8.44 -10.25
CA LEU A 463 -25.16 7.30 -10.24
C LEU A 463 -26.63 7.77 -10.20
N TYR A 464 -26.90 8.99 -9.71
CA TYR A 464 -28.25 9.53 -9.61
C TYR A 464 -28.98 9.64 -10.95
N ASP A 465 -28.23 9.88 -12.02
CA ASP A 465 -28.77 10.00 -13.37
C ASP A 465 -28.80 8.64 -14.11
N LYS A 466 -28.16 7.61 -13.54
CA LYS A 466 -28.05 6.26 -14.14
C LYS A 466 -29.06 5.27 -13.58
N TYR A 467 -29.45 5.44 -12.31
CA TYR A 467 -30.33 4.51 -11.60
C TYR A 467 -31.64 5.17 -11.22
N ASP A 468 -32.70 4.37 -11.12
CA ASP A 468 -33.99 4.84 -10.64
C ASP A 468 -33.88 5.40 -9.21
N ARG A 469 -34.71 6.39 -8.88
CA ARG A 469 -34.66 7.09 -7.57
C ARG A 469 -34.90 6.18 -6.35
N ASN A 470 -35.50 5.02 -6.58
CA ASN A 470 -35.80 4.01 -5.57
C ASN A 470 -34.87 2.78 -5.67
N ASP A 471 -33.91 2.79 -6.59
CA ASP A 471 -32.94 1.70 -6.74
C ASP A 471 -32.08 1.59 -5.48
N PRO A 472 -31.84 0.35 -4.96
CA PRO A 472 -30.94 0.12 -3.83
C PRO A 472 -29.56 0.76 -4.01
N VAL A 473 -29.06 0.89 -5.24
CA VAL A 473 -27.77 1.56 -5.51
C VAL A 473 -27.70 2.97 -4.92
N LEU A 474 -28.83 3.69 -4.90
CA LEU A 474 -28.94 5.05 -4.36
C LEU A 474 -29.53 5.10 -2.95
N ARG A 475 -30.45 4.18 -2.61
CA ARG A 475 -31.22 4.21 -1.36
C ARG A 475 -30.64 3.36 -0.24
N ASP A 476 -30.02 2.26 -0.61
CA ASP A 476 -29.46 1.29 0.31
C ASP A 476 -28.15 0.69 -0.24
N PRO A 477 -27.07 1.50 -0.27
CA PRO A 477 -25.77 1.01 -0.74
C PRO A 477 -25.20 -0.16 0.05
N GLN A 478 -25.66 -0.36 1.29
CA GLN A 478 -25.22 -1.46 2.12
C GLN A 478 -25.71 -2.80 1.54
N SER A 479 -26.99 -2.93 1.20
CA SER A 479 -27.48 -4.18 0.59
C SER A 479 -26.87 -4.51 -0.77
N VAL A 480 -26.36 -3.50 -1.50
CA VAL A 480 -25.55 -3.72 -2.70
C VAL A 480 -24.16 -4.21 -2.34
N SER A 481 -23.56 -3.66 -1.29
CA SER A 481 -22.22 -4.05 -0.81
C SER A 481 -22.21 -5.46 -0.23
N ASP A 482 -23.31 -5.88 0.41
CA ASP A 482 -23.50 -7.22 0.97
C ASP A 482 -23.54 -8.32 -0.10
N LYS A 483 -23.78 -7.96 -1.37
CA LYS A 483 -23.67 -8.89 -2.52
C LYS A 483 -22.22 -9.25 -2.86
N GLY A 484 -21.25 -8.54 -2.27
CA GLY A 484 -19.83 -8.84 -2.38
C GLY A 484 -19.00 -7.71 -3.00
N TRP A 485 -17.68 -7.86 -2.87
CA TRP A 485 -16.69 -6.86 -3.27
C TRP A 485 -16.77 -6.48 -4.75
N GLN A 486 -17.04 -7.44 -5.64
CA GLN A 486 -17.11 -7.17 -7.08
C GLN A 486 -18.22 -6.17 -7.44
N TYR A 487 -19.38 -6.25 -6.78
CA TYR A 487 -20.48 -5.30 -6.96
C TYR A 487 -20.11 -3.92 -6.43
N THR A 488 -19.55 -3.88 -5.21
CA THR A 488 -19.09 -2.63 -4.59
C THR A 488 -18.09 -1.91 -5.47
N LYS A 489 -17.06 -2.63 -5.95
CA LYS A 489 -16.02 -2.09 -6.80
C LYS A 489 -16.60 -1.56 -8.12
N SER A 490 -17.34 -2.41 -8.82
CA SER A 490 -17.90 -2.05 -10.13
C SER A 490 -18.80 -0.81 -10.03
N ILE A 491 -19.74 -0.77 -9.09
CA ILE A 491 -20.74 0.30 -9.02
C ILE A 491 -20.14 1.57 -8.38
N TYR A 492 -19.56 1.44 -7.19
CA TYR A 492 -19.23 2.60 -6.37
C TYR A 492 -17.80 3.11 -6.54
N LEU A 493 -16.86 2.26 -6.97
CA LEU A 493 -15.46 2.65 -7.17
C LEU A 493 -15.12 2.94 -8.63
N ASP A 494 -15.69 2.20 -9.57
CA ASP A 494 -15.33 2.30 -10.99
C ASP A 494 -16.31 3.18 -11.79
N ASN A 495 -17.61 3.17 -11.45
CA ASN A 495 -18.66 3.80 -12.27
C ASN A 495 -19.31 5.06 -11.67
N GLN A 496 -18.71 5.62 -10.63
CA GLN A 496 -19.22 6.78 -9.90
C GLN A 496 -18.25 7.96 -9.95
N ASN A 497 -18.75 9.14 -10.31
CA ASN A 497 -18.10 10.43 -10.17
C ASN A 497 -18.91 11.32 -9.22
N VAL A 498 -18.28 12.39 -8.73
CA VAL A 498 -18.85 13.27 -7.71
C VAL A 498 -19.04 14.67 -8.25
N ARG A 499 -20.23 15.24 -8.04
CA ARG A 499 -20.51 16.67 -8.19
C ARG A 499 -20.78 17.25 -6.81
N ILE A 500 -19.80 17.94 -6.25
CA ILE A 500 -19.87 18.42 -4.87
C ILE A 500 -20.92 19.52 -4.74
N ASN A 501 -21.82 19.38 -3.76
CA ASN A 501 -22.70 20.44 -3.31
C ASN A 501 -21.89 21.51 -2.56
N LEU A 502 -21.52 22.55 -3.30
CA LEU A 502 -20.67 23.64 -2.84
C LEU A 502 -21.17 24.29 -1.54
N ARG A 503 -22.48 24.52 -1.36
CA ARG A 503 -23.03 25.12 -0.13
C ARG A 503 -22.82 24.22 1.11
N ARG A 504 -22.98 22.90 0.96
CA ARG A 504 -22.72 21.94 2.05
C ARG A 504 -21.23 21.82 2.33
N PHE A 505 -20.43 21.74 1.26
CA PHE A 505 -18.98 21.58 1.37
C PHE A 505 -18.29 22.81 1.97
N GLN A 506 -18.76 24.03 1.63
CA GLN A 506 -18.26 25.29 2.17
C GLN A 506 -18.22 25.29 3.71
N LYS A 507 -19.22 24.71 4.36
CA LYS A 507 -19.27 24.60 5.84
C LYS A 507 -18.12 23.76 6.39
N ARG A 508 -17.72 22.68 5.70
CA ARG A 508 -16.59 21.83 6.09
C ARG A 508 -15.27 22.56 5.86
N LEU A 509 -15.18 23.26 4.75
CA LEU A 509 -13.98 24.00 4.35
C LEU A 509 -13.71 25.21 5.25
N LEU A 510 -14.74 25.96 5.62
CA LEU A 510 -14.66 27.04 6.63
C LEU A 510 -14.19 26.51 7.99
N ARG A 511 -14.70 25.34 8.43
CA ARG A 511 -14.25 24.71 9.67
C ARG A 511 -12.75 24.35 9.62
N ALA A 512 -12.29 23.83 8.48
CA ALA A 512 -10.87 23.54 8.27
C ALA A 512 -10.02 24.83 8.28
N TYR A 513 -10.51 25.90 7.66
CA TYR A 513 -9.85 27.20 7.63
C TYR A 513 -9.69 27.78 9.04
N ILE A 514 -10.79 27.88 9.80
CA ILE A 514 -10.79 28.41 11.16
C ILE A 514 -9.84 27.61 12.06
N TYR A 515 -9.88 26.28 11.98
CA TYR A 515 -8.97 25.41 12.71
C TYR A 515 -7.50 25.72 12.37
N THR A 516 -7.21 25.91 11.08
CA THR A 516 -5.86 26.20 10.60
C THR A 516 -5.33 27.55 11.09
N ILE A 517 -6.14 28.61 10.99
CA ILE A 517 -5.78 29.94 11.48
C ILE A 517 -5.58 29.94 13.00
N ALA A 518 -6.49 29.34 13.75
CA ALA A 518 -6.36 29.24 15.21
C ALA A 518 -5.08 28.50 15.61
N LYS A 519 -4.71 27.44 14.90
CA LYS A 519 -3.45 26.70 15.13
C LYS A 519 -2.22 27.56 14.82
N LYS A 520 -2.22 28.31 13.71
CA LYS A 520 -1.11 29.21 13.35
C LYS A 520 -0.90 30.29 14.42
N ASN A 521 -1.98 30.93 14.87
CA ASN A 521 -1.90 31.98 15.89
C ASN A 521 -1.40 31.47 17.26
N ARG A 522 -1.72 30.22 17.63
CA ARG A 522 -1.16 29.60 18.84
C ARG A 522 0.34 29.33 18.71
N ARG A 523 0.80 28.90 17.54
CA ARG A 523 2.24 28.66 17.28
C ARG A 523 3.05 29.95 17.29
N SER A 524 2.54 31.03 16.71
CA SER A 524 3.23 32.33 16.76
C SER A 524 3.36 32.84 18.20
N HIS A 525 2.33 32.67 19.02
CA HIS A 525 2.37 33.04 20.44
C HIS A 525 3.39 32.25 21.26
N LEU A 526 3.55 30.96 20.97
CA LEU A 526 4.55 30.10 21.63
C LEU A 526 5.99 30.35 21.16
N GLN A 527 6.18 30.94 19.98
CA GLN A 527 7.50 31.31 19.45
C GLN A 527 7.94 32.72 19.85
N SER A 528 7.00 33.56 20.31
CA SER A 528 7.26 34.93 20.79
C SER A 528 7.50 35.02 22.30
N GLN A 529 7.42 33.89 23.01
CA GLN A 529 7.81 33.70 24.41
C GLN A 529 9.13 32.95 24.43
#